data_AF-A0A0F9EWK7-F1
#
_entry.id   AF-A0A0F9EWK7-F1
#
_cell.length_a   1.000
_cell.length_b   1.000
_cell.length_c   1.000
_cell.angle_alpha   90.00
_cell.angle_beta   90.00
_cell.angle_gamma   90.00
#
_symmetry.space_group_name_H-M   'P 1'
#
loop_
_entity.id
_entity.type
_entity.pdbx_description
1 polymer ?
#
loop_
_entity_poly.entity_id
_entity_poly.type
_entity_poly.pdbx_seq_one_letter_code
_entity_poly.pdbx_strand_id
1 'polypeptide(L)'
;MVLLGIGKYPMQSTKKMVKRMMEMPRLPEYIKGKGNYVYTDEEGAVGLVIYEFDSVKADEAIEQIGNSYWRFYDVPGFSFQLIPMAKARDAAKKFLELAQ
;
A
#
# COMPACT_ATOMS: atom_id res chain seq x y z
N MET A 1 -11.95 -0.36 7.70
CA MET A 1 -10.82 0.57 7.47
C MET A 1 -10.33 0.41 6.04
N VAL A 2 -9.80 1.49 5.46
CA VAL A 2 -9.21 1.49 4.11
C VAL A 2 -7.78 1.99 4.20
N LEU A 3 -6.83 1.27 3.59
CA LEU A 3 -5.46 1.71 3.41
C LEU A 3 -5.14 1.80 1.92
N LEU A 4 -4.44 2.86 1.51
CA LEU A 4 -3.81 2.95 0.21
C LEU A 4 -2.32 2.58 0.35
N GLY A 5 -1.91 1.52 -0.32
CA GLY A 5 -0.51 1.19 -0.53
C GLY A 5 0.01 1.83 -1.81
N ILE A 6 1.13 2.53 -1.70
CA ILE A 6 1.88 3.09 -2.84
C ILE A 6 3.28 2.48 -2.81
N GLY A 7 3.67 1.79 -3.87
CA GLY A 7 5.02 1.30 -4.07
C GLY A 7 5.66 2.00 -5.26
N LYS A 8 6.92 2.40 -5.16
CA LYS A 8 7.65 3.04 -6.26
C LYS A 8 9.03 2.41 -6.40
N TYR A 9 9.47 2.17 -7.63
CA TYR A 9 10.82 1.71 -7.92
C TYR A 9 11.31 2.22 -9.28
N PRO A 10 12.62 2.49 -9.42
CA PRO A 10 13.22 2.83 -10.71
C PRO A 10 13.12 1.69 -11.74
N MET A 11 12.98 2.02 -13.02
CA MET A 11 12.79 1.01 -14.08
C MET A 11 13.90 -0.04 -14.16
N GLN A 12 15.15 0.32 -13.83
CA GLN A 12 16.28 -0.61 -13.77
C GLN A 12 16.10 -1.72 -12.72
N SER A 13 15.26 -1.49 -11.70
CA SER A 13 14.98 -2.45 -10.63
C SER A 13 13.86 -3.44 -10.99
N THR A 14 13.20 -3.30 -12.14
CA THR A 14 12.02 -4.09 -12.55
C THR A 14 12.25 -5.59 -12.42
N LYS A 15 13.38 -6.11 -12.90
CA LYS A 15 13.66 -7.56 -12.84
C LYS A 15 13.66 -8.09 -11.41
N LYS A 16 14.26 -7.34 -10.49
CA LYS A 16 14.33 -7.72 -9.07
C LYS A 16 12.99 -7.54 -8.38
N MET A 17 12.27 -6.46 -8.70
CA MET A 17 10.93 -6.20 -8.19
C MET A 17 9.95 -7.33 -8.56
N VAL A 18 9.89 -7.71 -9.84
CA VAL A 18 9.02 -8.80 -10.33
C VAL A 18 9.36 -10.11 -9.62
N LYS A 19 10.65 -10.44 -9.47
CA LYS A 19 11.07 -11.63 -8.72
C LYS A 19 10.51 -11.63 -7.30
N ARG A 20 10.67 -10.52 -6.57
CA ARG A 20 10.18 -10.40 -5.18
C ARG A 20 8.65 -10.40 -5.09
N MET A 21 7.97 -9.83 -6.07
CA MET A 21 6.51 -9.84 -6.15
C MET A 21 5.96 -11.27 -6.28
N MET A 22 6.62 -12.12 -7.07
CA MET A 22 6.23 -13.53 -7.21
C MET A 22 6.50 -14.38 -5.96
N GLU A 23 7.38 -13.91 -5.07
CA GLU A 23 7.71 -14.54 -3.78
C GLU A 23 6.81 -14.02 -2.63
N MET A 24 5.89 -13.07 -2.90
CA MET A 24 5.03 -12.51 -1.87
C MET A 24 4.08 -13.57 -1.28
N PRO A 25 4.00 -13.66 0.05
CA PRO A 25 2.99 -14.51 0.67
C PRO A 25 1.60 -13.95 0.37
N ARG A 26 0.62 -14.85 0.28
CA ARG A 26 -0.78 -14.45 0.24
C ARG A 26 -1.13 -13.80 1.57
N LEU A 27 -1.71 -12.59 1.51
CA LEU A 27 -2.23 -11.92 2.70
C LEU A 27 -3.40 -12.73 3.31
N PRO A 28 -3.62 -12.64 4.63
CA PRO A 28 -4.78 -13.24 5.27
C PRO A 28 -6.10 -12.85 4.59
N GLU A 29 -7.08 -13.76 4.54
CA GLU A 29 -8.33 -13.57 3.79
C GLU A 29 -9.17 -12.36 4.24
N TYR A 30 -9.01 -11.94 5.50
CA TYR A 30 -9.71 -10.77 6.02
C TYR A 30 -9.17 -9.44 5.47
N ILE A 31 -7.98 -9.44 4.85
CA ILE A 31 -7.37 -8.29 4.17
C ILE A 31 -7.70 -8.39 2.69
N LYS A 32 -8.70 -7.62 2.25
CA LYS A 32 -9.12 -7.59 0.85
C LYS A 32 -8.28 -6.56 0.09
N GLY A 33 -7.46 -7.03 -0.85
CA GLY A 33 -6.75 -6.16 -1.78
C GLY A 33 -7.59 -5.87 -3.03
N LYS A 34 -7.61 -4.61 -3.47
CA LYS A 34 -8.22 -4.16 -4.72
C LYS A 34 -7.22 -3.34 -5.51
N GLY A 35 -7.25 -3.53 -6.83
CA GLY A 35 -6.67 -2.55 -7.74
C GLY A 35 -5.16 -2.47 -7.66
N ASN A 36 -4.46 -3.59 -7.88
CA ASN A 36 -3.03 -3.64 -8.16
C ASN A 36 -2.73 -2.88 -9.47
N TYR A 37 -2.96 -1.57 -9.47
CA TYR A 37 -2.80 -0.69 -10.60
C TYR A 37 -1.34 -0.30 -10.70
N VAL A 38 -0.84 -0.17 -11.92
CA VAL A 38 0.53 0.24 -12.17
C VAL A 38 0.52 1.31 -13.24
N TYR A 39 1.30 2.37 -13.02
CA TYR A 39 1.64 3.35 -14.03
C TYR A 39 3.14 3.67 -13.95
N THR A 40 3.62 4.49 -14.86
CA THR A 40 5.01 4.97 -14.86
C THR A 40 5.03 6.48 -14.81
N ASP A 41 6.00 7.03 -14.07
CA ASP A 41 6.33 8.46 -14.05
C ASP A 41 7.81 8.66 -14.40
N GLU A 42 8.30 9.90 -14.29
CA GLU A 42 9.67 10.28 -14.65
C GLU A 42 10.74 9.56 -13.82
N GLU A 43 10.41 9.08 -12.63
CA GLU A 43 11.36 8.44 -11.71
C GLU A 43 11.26 6.90 -11.73
N GLY A 44 10.21 6.33 -12.32
CA GLY A 44 10.08 4.88 -12.51
C GLY A 44 8.65 4.36 -12.53
N ALA A 45 8.47 3.13 -12.06
CA ALA A 45 7.17 2.50 -11.96
C ALA A 45 6.53 2.77 -10.59
N VAL A 46 5.24 3.05 -10.59
CA VAL A 46 4.42 3.28 -9.40
C VAL A 46 3.30 2.25 -9.38
N GLY A 47 3.27 1.46 -8.32
CA GLY A 47 2.19 0.53 -8.00
C GLY A 47 1.27 1.12 -6.95
N LEU A 48 -0.03 0.93 -7.13
CA LEU A 48 -1.08 1.31 -6.20
C LEU A 48 -1.86 0.06 -5.82
N VAL A 49 -2.31 -0.02 -4.57
CA VAL A 49 -3.21 -1.06 -4.09
C VAL A 49 -4.06 -0.51 -2.96
N ILE A 50 -5.34 -0.86 -2.95
CA ILE A 50 -6.28 -0.50 -1.88
C ILE A 50 -6.50 -1.73 -1.03
N TYR A 51 -6.25 -1.64 0.27
CA TYR A 51 -6.56 -2.68 1.25
C TYR A 51 -7.79 -2.31 2.06
N GLU A 52 -8.70 -3.27 2.19
CA GLU A 52 -9.91 -3.15 3.01
C GLU A 52 -9.93 -4.27 4.06
N PHE A 53 -10.12 -3.91 5.32
CA PHE A 53 -10.20 -4.82 6.45
C PHE A 53 -10.99 -4.18 7.61
N ASP A 54 -11.38 -4.96 8.61
CA ASP A 54 -12.08 -4.44 9.79
C ASP A 54 -11.15 -3.58 10.67
N SER A 55 -11.64 -2.44 11.18
CA SER A 55 -10.89 -1.59 12.11
C SER A 55 -10.48 -2.32 13.39
N VAL A 56 -11.22 -3.33 13.84
CA VAL A 56 -10.84 -4.11 15.04
C VAL A 56 -9.56 -4.93 14.83
N LYS A 57 -9.14 -5.14 13.58
CA LYS A 57 -7.90 -5.84 13.20
C LYS A 57 -6.85 -4.90 12.60
N ALA A 58 -6.94 -3.59 12.86
CA ALA A 58 -6.12 -2.62 12.15
C ALA A 58 -4.61 -2.84 12.34
N ASP A 59 -4.17 -3.03 13.58
CA ASP A 59 -2.74 -3.22 13.89
C ASP A 59 -2.20 -4.50 13.25
N GLU A 60 -2.93 -5.62 13.40
CA GLU A 60 -2.59 -6.90 12.78
C GLU A 60 -2.54 -6.79 11.25
N ALA A 61 -3.52 -6.12 10.63
CA ALA A 61 -3.58 -5.93 9.19
C ALA A 61 -2.39 -5.11 8.68
N ILE A 62 -2.08 -4.00 9.35
CA ILE A 62 -0.96 -3.12 8.99
C ILE A 62 0.36 -3.88 9.12
N GLU A 63 0.55 -4.66 10.17
CA GLU A 63 1.73 -5.49 10.36
C GLU A 63 1.87 -6.53 9.25
N GLN A 64 0.81 -7.27 8.92
CA GLN A 64 0.83 -8.29 7.86
C GLN A 64 1.13 -7.68 6.48
N ILE A 65 0.52 -6.53 6.17
CA ILE A 65 0.81 -5.78 4.94
C ILE A 65 2.27 -5.31 4.94
N GLY A 66 2.73 -4.67 6.01
CA GLY A 66 4.11 -4.20 6.14
C GLY A 66 5.13 -5.32 6.01
N ASN A 67 4.89 -6.47 6.63
CA ASN A 67 5.74 -7.66 6.53
C ASN A 67 5.79 -8.23 5.10
N SER A 68 4.70 -8.10 4.34
CA SER A 68 4.72 -8.45 2.91
C SER A 68 5.63 -7.49 2.11
N TYR A 69 5.60 -6.19 2.42
CA TYR A 69 6.44 -5.19 1.77
C TYR A 69 7.91 -5.26 2.19
N TRP A 70 8.20 -5.74 3.40
CA TRP A 70 9.56 -5.99 3.86
C TRP A 70 10.33 -6.92 2.93
N ARG A 71 9.66 -7.77 2.13
CA ARG A 71 10.33 -8.63 1.12
C ARG A 71 10.99 -7.85 -0.02
N PHE A 72 10.67 -6.57 -0.19
CA PHE A 72 11.29 -5.71 -1.20
C PHE A 72 12.48 -4.91 -0.66
N TYR A 73 12.90 -5.12 0.60
CA TYR A 73 13.93 -4.30 1.25
C TYR A 73 15.26 -4.18 0.50
N ASP A 74 15.60 -5.19 -0.30
CA ASP A 74 16.84 -5.23 -1.06
C ASP A 74 16.65 -4.83 -2.53
N VAL A 75 15.45 -4.44 -2.94
CA VAL A 75 15.19 -3.89 -4.28
C VAL A 75 15.74 -2.45 -4.33
N PRO A 76 16.76 -2.16 -5.14
CA PRO A 76 17.37 -0.82 -5.15
C PRO A 76 16.37 0.26 -5.53
N GLY A 77 16.32 1.32 -4.72
CA GLY A 77 15.41 2.46 -4.95
C GLY A 77 13.93 2.15 -4.73
N PHE A 78 13.59 0.97 -4.20
CA PHE A 78 12.20 0.70 -3.83
C PHE A 78 11.81 1.51 -2.59
N SER A 79 10.66 2.15 -2.66
CA SER A 79 10.00 2.79 -1.52
C SER A 79 8.56 2.34 -1.46
N PHE A 80 8.01 2.22 -0.25
CA PHE A 80 6.59 1.99 -0.05
C PHE A 80 6.01 2.94 0.98
N GLN A 81 4.72 3.22 0.86
CA GLN A 81 3.94 3.99 1.81
C GLN A 81 2.58 3.33 2.01
N LEU A 82 2.11 3.30 3.25
CA LEU A 82 0.74 2.91 3.61
C LEU A 82 0.02 4.14 4.16
N ILE A 83 -1.10 4.50 3.54
CA ILE A 83 -1.85 5.71 3.86
C ILE A 83 -3.24 5.32 4.38
N PRO A 84 -3.56 5.59 5.66
CA PRO A 84 -4.92 5.48 6.20
C PRO A 84 -5.88 6.41 5.46
N MET A 85 -6.92 5.83 4.89
CA MET A 85 -7.94 6.58 4.14
C MET A 85 -9.24 6.64 4.95
N ALA A 86 -9.71 7.86 5.19
CA ALA A 86 -11.06 8.11 5.68
C ALA A 86 -12.05 8.19 4.50
N LYS A 87 -13.31 7.83 4.75
CA LYS A 87 -14.37 8.12 3.77
C LYS A 87 -14.47 9.64 3.61
N ALA A 88 -14.66 10.12 2.38
CA ALA A 88 -14.67 11.55 2.07
C ALA A 88 -15.63 12.35 2.97
N ARG A 89 -16.83 11.81 3.26
CA ARG A 89 -17.81 12.46 4.13
C ARG A 89 -17.33 12.58 5.58
N ASP A 90 -16.66 11.56 6.11
CA ASP A 90 -16.16 11.55 7.48
C ASP A 90 -14.95 12.49 7.62
N ALA A 91 -14.07 12.50 6.61
CA ALA A 91 -12.97 13.45 6.53
C ALA A 91 -13.46 14.89 6.48
N ALA A 92 -14.47 15.19 5.63
CA ALA A 92 -15.03 16.53 5.50
C ALA A 92 -15.60 17.07 6.81
N LYS A 93 -16.32 16.24 7.58
CA LYS A 93 -16.82 16.63 8.91
C LYS A 93 -15.68 17.01 9.84
N LYS A 94 -14.64 16.17 9.91
CA LYS A 94 -13.49 16.40 10.79
C LYS A 94 -12.70 17.65 10.39
N PHE A 95 -12.58 17.95 9.09
CA PHE A 95 -11.94 19.18 8.63
C PHE A 95 -12.72 20.44 9.02
N LEU A 96 -14.06 20.39 8.98
CA LEU A 96 -14.91 21.50 9.44
C LEU A 96 -14.76 21.74 10.94
N GLU A 97 -14.68 20.68 11.75
CA GLU A 97 -14.47 20.79 13.20
C GLU A 97 -13.11 21.42 13.55
N LEU A 98 -12.06 21.14 12.76
CA LEU A 98 -10.71 21.69 12.98
C LEU A 98 -10.55 23.13 12.47
N ALA A 99 -11.45 23.60 11.62
CA ALA A 99 -11.40 24.95 11.05
C ALA A 99 -12.15 26.00 11.90
N GLN A 100 -12.74 25.59 13.02
CA GLN A 100 -13.43 26.42 14.00
C GLN A 100 -12.54 26.73 15.20
#